data_AF-A0A0A2W063-F1
#
_entry.id   AF-A0A0A2W063-F1
#
_cell.length_a   1.000
_cell.length_b   1.000
_cell.length_c   1.000
_cell.angle_alpha   90.00
_cell.angle_beta   90.00
_cell.angle_gamma   90.00
#
_symmetry.space_group_name_H-M   'P 1'
#
loop_
_entity.id
_entity.type
_entity.pdbx_description
1 polymer ?
#
loop_
_entity_poly.entity_id
_entity_poly.type
_entity_poly.pdbx_seq_one_letter_code
_entity_poly.pdbx_strand_id
1 'polypeptide(L)'
;MTKSSALPKNPLVVALAYDGLCTFEFGVAVEIFGLPRPELGENWYRFAVAGIESGELRAMGGIRLAVDGGLDLLAEASLIVIPGWRGINAPVPESLITALQAAHARSARLMSICSGVFVLAATGLLDGKRATTHWRYTEALQARYPKIEVIPDVLYLDNGNILTSAGSAAGIDLGLHLVRRDFGAAAANSVARRLVVQPHRDGGQAQFIEQAVPVEYEGERFAPLFDYLQRHLSERHSVASLAAFVGMSPRTFLRRFEAATGITPAGWLLQTRLKRCRELLENSTLPIEHIAEQTGFGSAATLRHHFRKHLRTSPGTYRNSFTSQNE
;
A
#
# COMPACT_ATOMS: atom_id res chain seq x y z
N MET A 1 20.72 4.77 -18.72
CA MET A 1 20.12 3.47 -19.12
C MET A 1 20.98 2.34 -18.56
N THR A 2 20.76 1.98 -17.30
CA THR A 2 21.39 0.80 -16.67
C THR A 2 20.63 -0.45 -17.12
N LYS A 3 21.34 -1.39 -17.74
CA LYS A 3 20.79 -2.70 -18.12
C LYS A 3 20.20 -3.35 -16.87
N SER A 4 18.87 -3.55 -16.85
CA SER A 4 18.24 -4.45 -15.88
C SER A 4 18.86 -5.83 -16.10
N SER A 5 19.64 -6.34 -15.15
CA SER A 5 20.05 -7.74 -15.22
C SER A 5 18.79 -8.60 -15.26
N ALA A 6 18.75 -9.55 -16.20
CA ALA A 6 17.64 -10.47 -16.28
C ALA A 6 17.59 -11.27 -14.97
N LEU A 7 16.38 -11.42 -14.41
CA LEU A 7 16.17 -12.19 -13.20
C LEU A 7 16.67 -13.63 -13.41
N PRO A 8 17.44 -14.23 -12.48
CA PRO A 8 17.80 -15.64 -12.61
C PRO A 8 16.55 -16.52 -12.64
N LYS A 9 16.67 -17.69 -13.27
CA LYS A 9 15.64 -18.74 -13.15
C LYS A 9 15.54 -19.15 -11.69
N ASN A 10 14.31 -19.32 -11.19
CA ASN A 10 14.04 -19.72 -9.81
C ASN A 10 14.72 -18.80 -8.76
N PRO A 11 14.43 -17.49 -8.79
CA PRO A 11 15.10 -16.49 -7.96
C PRO A 11 14.88 -16.75 -6.46
N LEU A 12 15.95 -16.65 -5.67
CA LEU A 12 15.87 -16.76 -4.21
C LEU A 12 15.40 -15.43 -3.60
N VAL A 13 14.29 -15.47 -2.87
CA VAL A 13 13.81 -14.40 -1.99
C VAL A 13 14.18 -14.75 -0.56
N VAL A 14 14.81 -13.82 0.15
CA VAL A 14 15.13 -13.98 1.56
C VAL A 14 14.39 -12.95 2.38
N ALA A 15 13.55 -13.38 3.31
CA ALA A 15 12.90 -12.50 4.28
C ALA A 15 13.71 -12.47 5.58
N LEU A 16 13.96 -11.27 6.10
CA LEU A 16 14.62 -11.12 7.39
C LEU A 16 13.65 -11.43 8.53
N ALA A 17 14.09 -12.22 9.49
CA ALA A 17 13.44 -12.47 10.76
C ALA A 17 14.33 -11.98 11.91
N TYR A 18 13.69 -11.50 12.96
CA TYR A 18 14.38 -10.96 14.13
C TYR A 18 13.51 -11.00 15.37
N ASP A 19 14.10 -10.80 16.55
CA ASP A 19 13.33 -10.65 17.77
C ASP A 19 12.53 -9.34 17.78
N GLY A 20 11.23 -9.43 18.07
CA GLY A 20 10.27 -8.33 17.92
C GLY A 20 9.78 -8.13 16.48
N LEU A 21 9.70 -9.21 15.69
CA LEU A 21 9.29 -9.19 14.28
C LEU A 21 7.86 -8.64 14.08
N CYS A 22 7.71 -7.77 13.08
CA CYS A 22 6.41 -7.31 12.59
C CYS A 22 5.70 -8.44 11.83
N THR A 23 4.79 -9.14 12.52
CA THR A 23 4.12 -10.36 12.03
C THR A 23 3.39 -10.15 10.70
N PHE A 24 2.66 -9.05 10.53
CA PHE A 24 1.87 -8.82 9.33
C PHE A 24 2.77 -8.60 8.11
N GLU A 25 3.75 -7.69 8.20
CA GLU A 25 4.70 -7.42 7.12
C GLU A 25 5.52 -8.66 6.74
N PHE A 26 5.88 -9.49 7.71
CA PHE A 26 6.54 -10.77 7.45
C PHE A 26 5.60 -11.73 6.74
N GLY A 27 4.35 -11.82 7.21
CA GLY A 27 3.29 -12.61 6.57
C GLY A 27 3.05 -12.20 5.13
N VAL A 28 3.07 -10.90 4.80
CA VAL A 28 2.98 -10.41 3.42
C VAL A 28 4.11 -10.95 2.54
N ALA A 29 5.34 -10.97 3.05
CA ALA A 29 6.48 -11.51 2.31
C ALA A 29 6.31 -13.02 2.04
N VAL A 30 5.90 -13.78 3.06
CA VAL A 30 5.64 -15.23 2.95
C VAL A 30 4.50 -15.52 1.98
N GLU A 31 3.40 -14.78 2.08
CA GLU A 31 2.20 -15.02 1.28
C GLU A 31 2.43 -14.76 -0.22
N ILE A 32 3.22 -13.74 -0.54
CA ILE A 32 3.50 -13.38 -1.94
C ILE A 32 4.61 -14.26 -2.51
N PHE A 33 5.72 -14.42 -1.79
CA PHE A 33 6.94 -15.03 -2.32
C PHE A 33 7.19 -16.46 -1.83
N GLY A 34 6.73 -16.79 -0.62
CA GLY A 34 7.03 -18.06 0.04
C GLY A 34 6.09 -19.22 -0.28
N LEU A 35 4.85 -18.94 -0.68
CA LEU A 35 3.91 -20.00 -1.00
C LEU A 35 4.25 -20.70 -2.33
N PRO A 36 4.18 -22.05 -2.38
CA PRO A 36 4.29 -22.79 -3.63
C PRO A 36 3.20 -22.38 -4.62
N ARG A 37 3.61 -22.11 -5.87
CA ARG A 37 2.72 -21.76 -6.98
C ARG A 37 2.99 -22.65 -8.20
N PRO A 38 2.59 -23.93 -8.16
CA PRO A 38 2.77 -24.84 -9.31
C PRO A 38 2.12 -24.30 -10.59
N GLU A 39 1.06 -23.49 -10.46
CA GLU A 39 0.40 -22.81 -11.57
C GLU A 39 1.30 -21.79 -12.31
N LEU A 40 2.43 -21.39 -11.73
CA LEU A 40 3.40 -20.45 -12.32
C LEU A 40 4.71 -21.16 -12.77
N GLY A 41 4.80 -22.48 -12.60
CA GLY A 41 5.90 -23.32 -13.06
C GLY A 41 7.16 -23.29 -12.17
N GLU A 42 8.16 -24.08 -12.54
CA GLU A 42 9.38 -24.35 -11.75
C GLU A 42 10.33 -23.15 -11.60
N ASN A 43 10.11 -22.09 -12.38
CA ASN A 43 10.90 -20.86 -12.31
C ASN A 43 10.34 -19.83 -11.33
N TRP A 44 9.28 -20.18 -10.56
CA TRP A 44 8.74 -19.35 -9.49
C TRP A 44 9.79 -19.04 -8.42
N TYR A 45 9.51 -18.13 -7.48
CA TYR A 45 10.45 -17.82 -6.40
C TYR A 45 10.76 -19.05 -5.53
N ARG A 46 12.03 -19.18 -5.11
CA ARG A 46 12.37 -19.88 -3.86
C ARG A 46 12.34 -18.90 -2.72
N PHE A 47 12.09 -19.39 -1.52
CA PHE A 47 11.99 -18.55 -0.33
C PHE A 47 12.79 -19.15 0.82
N ALA A 48 13.49 -18.30 1.57
CA ALA A 48 14.16 -18.65 2.80
C ALA A 48 14.02 -17.51 3.83
N VAL A 49 14.12 -17.86 5.11
CA VAL A 49 14.05 -16.95 6.24
C VAL A 49 15.43 -16.84 6.88
N ALA A 50 15.98 -15.62 6.90
CA ALA A 50 17.26 -15.33 7.52
C ALA A 50 17.07 -14.67 8.89
N GLY A 51 17.53 -15.33 9.94
CA GLY A 51 17.60 -14.76 11.29
C GLY A 51 18.72 -13.73 11.42
N ILE A 52 18.41 -12.57 11.99
CA ILE A 52 19.43 -11.54 12.30
C ILE A 52 20.17 -11.90 13.60
N GLU A 53 19.45 -12.39 14.60
CA GLU A 53 20.00 -12.87 15.87
C GLU A 53 20.05 -14.40 15.94
N SER A 54 20.93 -14.92 16.79
CA SER A 54 20.92 -16.34 17.16
C SER A 54 19.88 -16.61 18.25
N GLY A 55 19.28 -17.81 18.23
CA GLY A 55 18.33 -18.26 19.24
C GLY A 55 16.87 -18.17 18.80
N GLU A 56 15.96 -18.30 19.77
CA GLU A 56 14.52 -18.23 19.52
C GLU A 56 14.11 -16.79 19.16
N LEU A 57 13.49 -16.62 17.99
CA LEU A 57 12.97 -15.32 17.54
C LEU A 57 11.47 -15.23 17.84
N ARG A 58 11.04 -14.08 18.36
CA ARG A 58 9.64 -13.82 18.69
C ARG A 58 9.06 -12.75 17.77
N ALA A 59 7.87 -13.02 17.24
CA ALA A 59 7.07 -12.03 16.54
C ALA A 59 5.91 -11.54 17.41
N MET A 60 5.33 -10.42 17.00
CA MET A 60 4.16 -9.84 17.66
C MET A 60 2.99 -10.85 17.71
N GLY A 61 2.24 -10.84 18.80
CA GLY A 61 1.11 -11.76 19.00
C GLY A 61 1.49 -13.14 19.57
N GLY A 62 2.70 -13.29 20.14
CA GLY A 62 3.10 -14.51 20.84
C GLY A 62 3.63 -15.64 19.94
N ILE A 63 3.94 -15.32 18.68
CA ILE A 63 4.46 -16.27 17.70
C ILE A 63 5.97 -16.46 17.91
N ARG A 64 6.42 -17.72 17.83
CA ARG A 64 7.84 -18.09 17.83
C ARG A 64 8.22 -18.60 16.45
N LEU A 65 9.38 -18.18 15.95
CA LEU A 65 9.86 -18.56 14.62
C LEU A 65 11.15 -19.37 14.71
N ALA A 66 11.19 -20.43 13.91
CA ALA A 66 12.42 -21.04 13.44
C ALA A 66 12.80 -20.41 12.09
N VAL A 67 14.10 -20.33 11.81
CA VAL A 67 14.65 -19.72 10.58
C VAL A 67 15.49 -20.74 9.82
N ASP A 68 15.65 -20.54 8.51
CA ASP A 68 16.39 -21.46 7.63
C ASP A 68 17.91 -21.28 7.75
N GLY A 69 18.36 -20.07 8.14
CA GLY A 69 19.77 -19.72 8.27
C GLY A 69 19.97 -18.30 8.78
N GLY A 70 21.21 -17.81 8.70
CA GLY A 70 21.58 -16.47 9.16
C GLY A 70 21.76 -15.49 8.00
N LEU A 71 22.59 -14.47 8.25
CA LEU A 71 22.89 -13.43 7.26
C LEU A 71 23.67 -13.95 6.04
N ASP A 72 24.25 -15.15 6.11
CA ASP A 72 24.92 -15.82 5.00
C ASP A 72 23.97 -16.09 3.82
N LEU A 73 22.68 -16.31 4.07
CA LEU A 73 21.66 -16.48 3.03
C LEU A 73 21.51 -15.26 2.10
N LEU A 74 21.87 -14.06 2.58
CA LEU A 74 21.79 -12.83 1.78
C LEU A 74 22.82 -12.82 0.64
N ALA A 75 23.87 -13.65 0.71
CA ALA A 75 24.89 -13.78 -0.33
C ALA A 75 24.33 -14.34 -1.65
N GLU A 76 23.24 -15.11 -1.61
CA GLU A 76 22.64 -15.76 -2.78
C GLU A 76 21.29 -15.14 -3.18
N ALA A 77 20.74 -14.26 -2.34
CA ALA A 77 19.43 -13.66 -2.54
C ALA A 77 19.38 -12.78 -3.81
N SER A 78 18.34 -12.97 -4.61
CA SER A 78 17.95 -12.08 -5.71
C SER A 78 17.06 -10.92 -5.22
N LEU A 79 16.32 -11.16 -4.14
CA LEU A 79 15.49 -10.19 -3.44
C LEU A 79 15.63 -10.41 -1.94
N ILE A 80 15.90 -9.34 -1.18
CA ILE A 80 15.90 -9.36 0.28
C ILE A 80 14.73 -8.49 0.74
N VAL A 81 13.85 -9.07 1.55
CA VAL A 81 12.69 -8.39 2.14
C VAL A 81 13.00 -8.04 3.59
N ILE A 82 12.83 -6.76 3.94
CA ILE A 82 12.92 -6.22 5.30
C ILE A 82 11.49 -5.93 5.79
N PRO A 83 10.85 -6.89 6.48
CA PRO A 83 9.45 -6.80 6.89
C PRO A 83 9.32 -6.00 8.18
N GLY A 84 9.34 -4.68 8.07
CA GLY A 84 9.32 -3.80 9.24
C GLY A 84 10.65 -3.77 10.00
N TRP A 85 10.61 -3.11 11.17
CA TRP A 85 11.67 -3.12 12.15
C TRP A 85 11.09 -3.04 13.57
N ARG A 86 11.76 -3.66 14.55
CA ARG A 86 11.33 -3.75 15.96
C ARG A 86 11.16 -2.40 16.68
N GLY A 87 11.53 -1.31 16.02
CA GLY A 87 11.26 0.06 16.44
C GLY A 87 12.14 1.05 15.69
N ILE A 88 11.61 2.23 15.35
CA ILE A 88 12.36 3.23 14.56
C ILE A 88 13.64 3.72 15.25
N ASN A 89 13.73 3.59 16.58
CA ASN A 89 14.89 3.95 17.39
C ASN A 89 15.81 2.76 17.70
N ALA A 90 15.39 1.53 17.40
CA ALA A 90 16.21 0.35 17.65
C ALA A 90 17.45 0.37 16.73
N PRO A 91 18.67 0.14 17.28
CA PRO A 91 19.88 0.13 16.47
C PRO A 91 19.84 -1.00 15.45
N VAL A 92 20.40 -0.71 14.27
CA VAL A 92 20.57 -1.71 13.20
C VAL A 92 21.95 -2.32 13.36
N PRO A 93 22.10 -3.65 13.51
CA PRO A 93 23.41 -4.28 13.65
C PRO A 93 24.33 -3.99 12.46
N GLU A 94 25.60 -3.69 12.72
CA GLU A 94 26.59 -3.40 11.67
C GLU A 94 26.74 -4.58 10.70
N SER A 95 26.71 -5.81 11.21
CA SER A 95 26.74 -7.04 10.41
C SER A 95 25.61 -7.09 9.37
N LEU A 96 24.40 -6.67 9.75
CA LEU A 96 23.26 -6.58 8.84
C LEU A 96 23.45 -5.48 7.80
N ILE A 97 23.96 -4.31 8.20
CA ILE A 97 24.25 -3.21 7.28
C ILE A 97 25.25 -3.67 6.22
N THR A 98 26.36 -4.27 6.63
CA THR A 98 27.38 -4.78 5.71
C THR A 98 26.83 -5.86 4.79
N ALA A 99 26.03 -6.81 5.30
CA ALA A 99 25.43 -7.87 4.49
C ALA A 99 24.48 -7.31 3.42
N LEU A 100 23.64 -6.33 3.77
CA LEU A 100 22.73 -5.67 2.82
C LEU A 100 23.48 -4.86 1.76
N GLN A 101 24.54 -4.14 2.15
CA GLN A 101 25.41 -3.42 1.22
C GLN A 101 26.10 -4.39 0.24
N ALA A 102 26.65 -5.49 0.73
CA ALA A 102 27.29 -6.52 -0.09
C ALA A 102 26.30 -7.18 -1.06
N ALA A 103 25.05 -7.41 -0.62
CA ALA A 103 24.01 -7.94 -1.49
C ALA A 103 23.61 -6.95 -2.59
N HIS A 104 23.39 -5.68 -2.23
CA HIS A 104 23.08 -4.63 -3.20
C HIS A 104 24.22 -4.41 -4.21
N ALA A 105 25.49 -4.50 -3.79
CA ALA A 105 26.64 -4.40 -4.69
C ALA A 105 26.66 -5.49 -5.78
N ARG A 106 26.08 -6.66 -5.51
CA ARG A 106 25.86 -7.75 -6.47
C ARG A 106 24.57 -7.57 -7.29
N SER A 107 23.88 -6.44 -7.14
CA SER A 107 22.59 -6.13 -7.77
C SER A 107 21.40 -6.92 -7.21
N ALA A 108 21.50 -7.49 -6.00
CA ALA A 108 20.31 -7.99 -5.31
C ALA A 108 19.36 -6.82 -5.03
N ARG A 109 18.06 -7.07 -5.18
CA ARG A 109 17.04 -6.07 -4.88
C ARG A 109 16.76 -6.05 -3.38
N LEU A 110 16.59 -4.86 -2.82
CA LEU A 110 16.21 -4.68 -1.43
C LEU A 110 14.79 -4.10 -1.37
N MET A 111 13.89 -4.78 -0.68
CA MET A 111 12.50 -4.35 -0.49
C MET A 111 12.24 -4.13 0.99
N SER A 112 11.83 -2.93 1.38
CA SER A 112 11.32 -2.69 2.74
C SER A 112 9.82 -2.48 2.77
N ILE A 113 9.25 -2.89 3.90
CA ILE A 113 7.84 -2.69 4.23
C ILE A 113 7.75 -1.93 5.56
N CYS A 114 6.87 -0.93 5.64
CA CYS A 114 6.60 -0.17 6.86
C CYS A 114 7.89 0.45 7.44
N SER A 115 8.18 0.20 8.72
CA SER A 115 9.38 0.65 9.44
C SER A 115 10.68 -0.02 8.98
N GLY A 116 10.63 -1.02 8.08
CA GLY A 116 11.83 -1.67 7.54
C GLY A 116 12.71 -0.71 6.74
N VAL A 117 12.16 0.42 6.28
CA VAL A 117 12.94 1.47 5.62
C VAL A 117 14.07 2.03 6.51
N PHE A 118 13.93 2.00 7.85
CA PHE A 118 14.97 2.51 8.75
C PHE A 118 16.23 1.63 8.72
N VAL A 119 16.06 0.33 8.45
CA VAL A 119 17.18 -0.59 8.20
C VAL A 119 17.89 -0.21 6.90
N LEU A 120 17.14 0.03 5.82
CA LEU A 120 17.72 0.47 4.54
C LEU A 120 18.38 1.84 4.66
N ALA A 121 17.79 2.78 5.38
CA ALA A 121 18.34 4.11 5.60
C ALA A 121 19.68 4.03 6.37
N ALA A 122 19.78 3.14 7.37
CA ALA A 122 21.02 2.90 8.10
C ALA A 122 22.17 2.39 7.22
N THR A 123 21.88 1.78 6.06
CA THR A 123 22.93 1.36 5.11
C THR A 123 23.55 2.50 4.29
N GLY A 124 22.93 3.68 4.29
CA GLY A 124 23.30 4.79 3.40
C GLY A 124 22.92 4.58 1.93
N LEU A 125 22.38 3.42 1.54
CA LEU A 125 22.02 3.12 0.15
C LEU A 125 20.83 3.95 -0.37
N LEU A 126 20.05 4.57 0.53
CA LEU A 126 18.95 5.45 0.20
C LEU A 126 19.37 6.93 0.05
N ASP A 127 20.63 7.29 0.31
CA ASP A 127 21.11 8.67 0.15
C ASP A 127 20.88 9.15 -1.29
N GLY A 128 20.20 10.30 -1.43
CA GLY A 128 19.85 10.90 -2.72
C GLY A 128 18.73 10.16 -3.48
N LYS A 129 18.00 9.24 -2.84
CA LYS A 129 16.88 8.51 -3.43
C LYS A 129 15.56 8.89 -2.80
N ARG A 130 14.47 8.57 -3.51
CA ARG A 130 13.11 8.70 -3.01
C ARG A 130 12.75 7.47 -2.17
N ALA A 131 12.15 7.68 -1.01
CA ALA A 131 11.67 6.58 -0.16
C ALA A 131 10.32 6.91 0.46
N THR A 132 9.54 5.88 0.77
CA THR A 132 8.29 6.02 1.53
C THR A 132 8.28 5.05 2.69
N THR A 133 7.38 5.29 3.64
CA THR A 133 7.15 4.46 4.82
C THR A 133 5.75 4.73 5.34
N HIS A 134 5.37 4.04 6.41
CA HIS A 134 4.09 4.27 7.06
C HIS A 134 3.98 5.74 7.44
N TRP A 135 2.84 6.37 7.16
CA TRP A 135 2.60 7.81 7.38
C TRP A 135 3.07 8.29 8.76
N ARG A 136 2.90 7.46 9.80
CA ARG A 136 3.34 7.74 11.19
C ARG A 136 4.85 8.02 11.32
N TYR A 137 5.66 7.52 10.40
CA TYR A 137 7.12 7.54 10.48
C TYR A 137 7.79 8.40 9.40
N THR A 138 7.04 9.05 8.51
CA THR A 138 7.60 9.85 7.42
C THR A 138 8.42 11.03 7.94
N GLU A 139 7.89 11.79 8.89
CA GLU A 139 8.59 12.92 9.53
C GLU A 139 9.87 12.46 10.25
N ALA A 140 9.77 11.37 11.01
CA ALA A 140 10.91 10.80 11.74
C ALA A 140 12.01 10.29 10.80
N LEU A 141 11.63 9.67 9.68
CA LEU A 141 12.56 9.22 8.65
C LEU A 141 13.29 10.41 8.01
N GLN A 142 12.54 11.45 7.61
CA GLN A 142 13.09 12.63 6.95
C GLN A 142 14.05 13.39 7.87
N ALA A 143 13.70 13.53 9.15
CA ALA A 143 14.53 14.20 10.14
C ALA A 143 15.83 13.45 10.43
N ARG A 144 15.77 12.11 10.55
CA ARG A 144 16.94 11.28 10.88
C ARG A 144 17.88 11.05 9.70
N TYR A 145 17.34 11.05 8.47
CA TYR A 145 18.10 10.78 7.25
C TYR A 145 17.84 11.88 6.20
N PRO A 146 18.40 13.09 6.39
CA PRO A 146 18.06 14.28 5.59
C PRO A 146 18.46 14.19 4.12
N LYS A 147 19.31 13.23 3.74
CA LYS A 147 19.69 12.98 2.35
C LYS A 147 18.67 12.14 1.57
N ILE A 148 17.68 11.55 2.25
CA ILE A 148 16.60 10.79 1.62
C ILE A 148 15.47 11.78 1.29
N GLU A 149 14.94 11.69 0.08
CA GLU A 149 13.72 12.41 -0.31
C GLU A 149 12.51 11.57 0.15
N VAL A 150 11.96 11.88 1.32
CA VAL A 150 10.81 11.12 1.85
C VAL A 150 9.54 11.60 1.18
N ILE A 151 8.88 10.68 0.46
CA ILE A 151 7.61 10.93 -0.21
C ILE A 151 6.49 10.42 0.68
N PRO A 152 5.72 11.31 1.34
CA PRO A 152 4.52 10.91 2.05
C PRO A 152 3.43 10.49 1.05
N ASP A 153 2.36 9.88 1.56
CA ASP A 153 1.12 9.67 0.83
C ASP A 153 1.26 8.88 -0.48
N VAL A 154 2.16 7.91 -0.51
CA VAL A 154 2.29 6.92 -1.60
C VAL A 154 2.33 5.51 -1.03
N LEU A 155 1.77 4.53 -1.74
CA LEU A 155 1.78 3.13 -1.30
C LEU A 155 3.19 2.56 -1.36
N TYR A 156 3.88 2.78 -2.48
CA TYR A 156 5.25 2.29 -2.65
C TYR A 156 6.04 3.11 -3.68
N LEU A 157 7.35 2.99 -3.60
CA LEU A 157 8.31 3.54 -4.56
C LEU A 157 9.28 2.45 -5.03
N ASP A 158 9.54 2.42 -6.32
CA ASP A 158 10.52 1.55 -6.97
C ASP A 158 11.68 2.40 -7.53
N ASN A 159 12.87 2.28 -6.93
CA ASN A 159 14.11 2.91 -7.41
C ASN A 159 14.99 1.92 -8.19
N GLY A 160 14.39 0.93 -8.85
CA GLY A 160 15.08 -0.13 -9.59
C GLY A 160 15.48 -1.29 -8.68
N ASN A 161 16.53 -1.10 -7.88
CA ASN A 161 17.09 -2.14 -7.01
C ASN A 161 16.79 -1.91 -5.51
N ILE A 162 16.17 -0.78 -5.17
CA ILE A 162 15.72 -0.50 -3.81
C ILE A 162 14.26 -0.06 -3.87
N LEU A 163 13.40 -0.77 -3.16
CA LEU A 163 11.96 -0.57 -3.15
C LEU A 163 11.49 -0.37 -1.72
N THR A 164 10.59 0.59 -1.51
CA THR A 164 10.08 0.93 -0.18
C THR A 164 8.56 1.05 -0.24
N SER A 165 7.87 0.62 0.81
CA SER A 165 6.42 0.71 0.90
C SER A 165 5.96 1.19 2.27
N ALA A 166 4.75 1.75 2.28
CA ALA A 166 4.08 2.29 3.45
C ALA A 166 3.83 1.30 4.59
N GLY A 167 3.85 -0.01 4.34
CA GLY A 167 3.39 -0.99 5.33
C GLY A 167 1.95 -1.45 5.14
N SER A 168 1.51 -2.39 5.98
CA SER A 168 0.17 -2.97 5.90
C SER A 168 -0.15 -3.43 4.45
N ALA A 169 -1.34 -3.11 3.93
CA ALA A 169 -1.75 -3.49 2.59
C ALA A 169 -0.80 -3.00 1.47
N ALA A 170 -0.05 -1.91 1.68
CA ALA A 170 0.86 -1.40 0.67
C ALA A 170 2.08 -2.31 0.43
N GLY A 171 2.44 -3.15 1.40
CA GLY A 171 3.42 -4.21 1.20
C GLY A 171 2.93 -5.25 0.19
N ILE A 172 1.62 -5.52 0.18
CA ILE A 172 1.00 -6.42 -0.80
C ILE A 172 1.08 -5.81 -2.19
N ASP A 173 0.74 -4.53 -2.30
CA ASP A 173 0.80 -3.77 -3.56
C ASP A 173 2.22 -3.78 -4.15
N LEU A 174 3.24 -3.52 -3.32
CA LEU A 174 4.64 -3.58 -3.77
C LEU A 174 5.09 -4.99 -4.15
N GLY A 175 4.66 -6.01 -3.41
CA GLY A 175 4.96 -7.41 -3.74
C GLY A 175 4.33 -7.83 -5.07
N LEU A 176 3.07 -7.48 -5.32
CA LEU A 176 2.39 -7.73 -6.60
C LEU A 176 3.03 -6.97 -7.76
N HIS A 177 3.50 -5.74 -7.52
CA HIS A 177 4.30 -4.98 -8.49
C HIS A 177 5.58 -5.71 -8.88
N LEU A 178 6.30 -6.29 -7.91
CA LEU A 178 7.50 -7.10 -8.19
C LEU A 178 7.18 -8.39 -8.96
N VAL A 179 6.12 -9.11 -8.58
CA VAL A 179 5.66 -10.29 -9.33
C VAL A 179 5.35 -9.92 -10.79
N ARG A 180 4.67 -8.78 -11.00
CA ARG A 180 4.36 -8.28 -12.34
C ARG A 180 5.61 -7.95 -13.15
N ARG A 181 6.61 -7.35 -12.51
CA ARG A 181 7.89 -7.02 -13.15
C ARG A 181 8.69 -8.26 -13.53
N ASP A 182 8.63 -9.30 -12.70
CA ASP A 182 9.44 -10.51 -12.85
C ASP A 182 8.79 -11.56 -13.77
N PHE A 183 7.47 -11.73 -13.68
CA PHE A 183 6.72 -12.81 -14.34
C PHE A 183 5.55 -12.32 -15.21
N GLY A 184 5.37 -11.00 -15.32
CA GLY A 184 4.32 -10.39 -16.13
C GLY A 184 2.96 -10.29 -15.43
N ALA A 185 2.03 -9.59 -16.10
CA ALA A 185 0.73 -9.24 -15.53
C ALA A 185 -0.16 -10.46 -15.22
N ALA A 186 -0.08 -11.53 -16.01
CA ALA A 186 -0.87 -12.74 -15.80
C ALA A 186 -0.53 -13.44 -14.46
N ALA A 187 0.77 -13.54 -14.15
CA ALA A 187 1.24 -14.10 -12.89
C ALA A 187 0.80 -13.24 -11.70
N ALA A 188 1.01 -11.92 -11.77
CA ALA A 188 0.58 -11.00 -10.71
C ALA A 188 -0.94 -11.07 -10.45
N ASN A 189 -1.75 -11.14 -11.52
CA ASN A 189 -3.20 -11.31 -11.38
C ASN A 189 -3.56 -12.65 -10.74
N SER A 190 -2.82 -13.74 -11.04
CA SER A 190 -3.02 -15.03 -10.39
C SER A 190 -2.74 -14.97 -8.89
N VAL A 191 -1.64 -14.32 -8.51
CA VAL A 191 -1.27 -14.09 -7.11
C VAL A 191 -2.34 -13.28 -6.39
N ALA A 192 -2.77 -12.16 -6.97
CA ALA A 192 -3.78 -11.27 -6.38
C ALA A 192 -5.15 -11.94 -6.21
N ARG A 193 -5.59 -12.76 -7.18
CA ARG A 193 -6.86 -13.50 -7.07
C ARG A 193 -6.87 -14.46 -5.88
N ARG A 194 -5.77 -15.18 -5.66
CA ARG A 194 -5.65 -16.11 -4.52
C ARG A 194 -5.64 -15.38 -3.18
N LEU A 195 -5.07 -14.17 -3.16
CA LEU A 195 -5.08 -13.26 -2.03
C LEU A 195 -6.43 -12.56 -1.78
N VAL A 196 -7.36 -12.63 -2.74
CA VAL A 196 -8.64 -11.88 -2.72
C VAL A 196 -8.41 -10.37 -2.60
N VAL A 197 -7.38 -9.86 -3.28
CA VAL A 197 -7.04 -8.43 -3.33
C VAL A 197 -7.17 -7.89 -4.75
N GLN A 198 -7.24 -6.56 -4.87
CA GLN A 198 -7.21 -5.93 -6.19
C GLN A 198 -5.89 -6.24 -6.91
N PRO A 199 -5.92 -6.61 -8.20
CA PRO A 199 -4.73 -7.03 -8.93
C PRO A 199 -3.70 -5.92 -9.15
N HIS A 200 -4.12 -4.67 -9.06
CA HIS A 200 -3.22 -3.53 -9.20
C HIS A 200 -3.77 -2.28 -8.52
N ARG A 201 -3.01 -1.78 -7.54
CA ARG A 201 -3.10 -0.41 -7.03
C ARG A 201 -1.80 0.28 -7.42
N ASP A 202 -1.92 1.43 -8.08
CA ASP A 202 -0.74 2.18 -8.55
C ASP A 202 0.06 2.68 -7.34
N GLY A 203 1.40 2.60 -7.39
CA GLY A 203 2.27 3.02 -6.29
C GLY A 203 2.07 4.48 -5.89
N GLY A 204 1.68 5.34 -6.84
CA GLY A 204 1.34 6.76 -6.58
C GLY A 204 -0.02 6.98 -5.91
N GLN A 205 -0.79 5.93 -5.66
CA GLN A 205 -2.02 6.03 -4.88
C GLN A 205 -1.69 6.40 -3.44
N ALA A 206 -2.52 7.24 -2.82
CA ALA A 206 -2.32 7.61 -1.43
C ALA A 206 -2.47 6.40 -0.49
N GLN A 207 -1.65 6.37 0.55
CA GLN A 207 -1.97 5.60 1.75
C GLN A 207 -3.35 6.08 2.23
N PHE A 208 -4.19 5.18 2.73
CA PHE A 208 -5.35 5.62 3.50
C PHE A 208 -4.80 6.20 4.80
N ILE A 209 -4.55 7.51 4.77
CA ILE A 209 -4.09 8.27 5.93
C ILE A 209 -5.36 8.79 6.57
N GLU A 210 -5.74 8.18 7.68
CA GLU A 210 -6.43 8.93 8.72
C GLU A 210 -5.44 10.01 9.15
N GLN A 211 -5.59 11.22 8.62
CA GLN A 211 -4.82 12.37 9.10
C GLN A 211 -5.03 12.45 10.61
N ALA A 212 -3.91 12.56 11.32
CA ALA A 212 -3.76 12.77 12.76
C ALA A 212 -5.08 13.02 13.48
N VAL A 213 -5.66 11.94 14.00
CA VAL A 213 -6.89 11.93 14.82
C VAL A 213 -6.79 12.99 15.91
N PRO A 214 -7.60 14.06 15.88
CA PRO A 214 -8.10 14.62 17.11
C PRO A 214 -9.27 13.73 17.55
N VAL A 215 -8.93 12.79 18.45
CA VAL A 215 -9.78 12.15 19.46
C VAL A 215 -10.89 11.22 18.93
N GLU A 216 -10.93 9.98 19.42
CA GLU A 216 -12.02 8.98 19.26
C GLU A 216 -13.44 9.59 19.35
N TYR A 217 -13.58 10.71 20.06
CA TYR A 217 -14.78 11.52 20.20
C TYR A 217 -15.37 12.12 18.91
N GLU A 218 -14.55 12.44 17.90
CA GLU A 218 -15.06 13.00 16.62
C GLU A 218 -15.47 11.88 15.65
N GLY A 219 -14.78 10.73 15.66
CA GLY A 219 -15.13 9.55 14.86
C GLY A 219 -16.51 8.99 15.21
N GLU A 220 -16.79 8.83 16.51
CA GLU A 220 -18.12 8.44 17.00
C GLU A 220 -19.20 9.47 16.66
N ARG A 221 -18.85 10.77 16.69
CA ARG A 221 -19.79 11.87 16.43
C ARG A 221 -20.13 12.04 14.95
N PHE A 222 -19.20 11.75 14.04
CA PHE A 222 -19.45 11.79 12.60
C PHE A 222 -19.93 10.46 12.01
N ALA A 223 -19.82 9.33 12.72
CA ALA A 223 -20.31 8.04 12.25
C ALA A 223 -21.78 8.08 11.78
N PRO A 224 -22.75 8.65 12.53
CA PRO A 224 -24.13 8.79 12.06
C PRO A 224 -24.26 9.65 10.80
N LEU A 225 -23.40 10.67 10.65
CA LEU A 225 -23.38 11.54 9.48
C LEU A 225 -22.88 10.78 8.24
N PHE A 226 -21.81 9.99 8.36
CA PHE A 226 -21.31 9.19 7.24
C PHE A 226 -22.33 8.15 6.80
N ASP A 227 -22.97 7.49 7.76
CA ASP A 227 -24.05 6.54 7.53
C ASP A 227 -25.25 7.19 6.80
N TYR A 228 -25.65 8.38 7.23
CA TYR A 228 -26.66 9.17 6.56
C TYR A 228 -26.23 9.52 5.13
N LEU A 229 -25.03 10.09 4.96
CA LEU A 229 -24.54 10.52 3.66
C LEU A 229 -24.44 9.37 2.65
N GLN A 230 -24.06 8.16 3.08
CA GLN A 230 -24.02 6.98 2.22
C GLN A 230 -25.41 6.54 1.73
N ARG A 231 -26.43 6.62 2.59
CA ARG A 231 -27.82 6.30 2.23
C ARG A 231 -28.47 7.38 1.36
N HIS A 232 -28.02 8.62 1.49
CA HIS A 232 -28.60 9.81 0.86
C HIS A 232 -27.66 10.46 -0.17
N LEU A 233 -26.81 9.68 -0.84
CA LEU A 233 -25.77 10.19 -1.77
C LEU A 233 -26.31 11.05 -2.92
N SER A 234 -27.50 10.73 -3.41
CA SER A 234 -28.17 11.42 -4.52
C SER A 234 -28.68 12.82 -4.17
N GLU A 235 -28.82 13.11 -2.88
CA GLU A 235 -29.38 14.37 -2.40
C GLU A 235 -28.37 15.53 -2.47
N ARG A 236 -28.91 16.75 -2.45
CA ARG A 236 -28.09 17.97 -2.39
C ARG A 236 -27.68 18.25 -0.94
N HIS A 237 -26.41 18.04 -0.65
CA HIS A 237 -25.83 18.34 0.67
C HIS A 237 -25.11 19.67 0.65
N SER A 238 -25.42 20.53 1.63
CA SER A 238 -24.71 21.79 1.88
C SER A 238 -23.96 21.72 3.19
N VAL A 239 -22.93 22.56 3.35
CA VAL A 239 -22.21 22.68 4.63
C VAL A 239 -23.18 23.01 5.77
N ALA A 240 -24.17 23.88 5.52
CA ALA A 240 -25.18 24.26 6.51
C ALA A 240 -26.03 23.07 6.95
N SER A 241 -26.52 22.24 6.01
CA SER A 241 -27.33 21.06 6.34
C SER A 241 -26.53 20.00 7.10
N LEU A 242 -25.27 19.78 6.72
CA LEU A 242 -24.42 18.78 7.39
C LEU A 242 -23.98 19.25 8.78
N ALA A 243 -23.69 20.54 8.94
CA ALA A 243 -23.39 21.13 10.23
C ALA A 243 -24.59 21.06 11.19
N ALA A 244 -25.80 21.32 10.68
CA ALA A 244 -27.03 21.17 11.45
C ALA A 244 -27.26 19.71 11.89
N PHE A 245 -26.99 18.73 11.02
CA PHE A 245 -27.14 17.31 11.31
C PHE A 245 -26.31 16.86 12.54
N VAL A 246 -25.10 17.39 12.70
CA VAL A 246 -24.21 17.06 13.83
C VAL A 246 -24.27 18.07 14.98
N GLY A 247 -25.20 19.03 14.94
CA GLY A 247 -25.39 20.05 15.98
C GLY A 247 -24.24 21.06 16.09
N MET A 248 -23.64 21.47 14.97
CA MET A 248 -22.50 22.39 14.93
C MET A 248 -22.78 23.65 14.08
N SER A 249 -22.02 24.71 14.33
CA SER A 249 -21.93 25.83 13.38
C SER A 249 -21.22 25.40 12.09
N PRO A 250 -21.51 25.99 10.92
CA PRO A 250 -20.85 25.65 9.65
C PRO A 250 -19.32 25.75 9.70
N ARG A 251 -18.79 26.78 10.37
CA ARG A 251 -17.33 26.99 10.53
C ARG A 251 -16.70 25.91 11.40
N THR A 252 -17.35 25.56 12.52
CA THR A 252 -16.88 24.49 13.42
C THR A 252 -16.92 23.14 12.72
N PHE A 253 -18.01 22.88 12.00
CA PHE A 253 -18.20 21.66 11.23
C PHE A 253 -17.10 21.49 10.17
N LEU A 254 -16.84 22.49 9.33
CA LEU A 254 -15.78 22.39 8.31
C LEU A 254 -14.43 22.05 8.93
N ARG A 255 -14.04 22.80 9.97
CA ARG A 255 -12.75 22.61 10.65
C ARG A 255 -12.66 21.22 11.28
N ARG A 256 -13.72 20.75 11.95
CA ARG A 256 -13.72 19.44 12.63
C ARG A 256 -13.85 18.28 11.65
N PHE A 257 -14.63 18.43 10.59
CA PHE A 257 -14.77 17.43 9.54
C PHE A 257 -13.45 17.22 8.80
N GLU A 258 -12.78 18.32 8.42
CA GLU A 258 -11.47 18.23 7.76
C GLU A 258 -10.41 17.68 8.71
N ALA A 259 -10.43 18.06 10.00
CA ALA A 259 -9.55 17.46 10.99
C ALA A 259 -9.82 15.96 11.23
N ALA A 260 -11.07 15.50 11.09
CA ALA A 260 -11.44 14.10 11.32
C ALA A 260 -11.25 13.20 10.08
N THR A 261 -11.41 13.74 8.87
CA THR A 261 -11.41 12.95 7.62
C THR A 261 -10.20 13.23 6.72
N GLY A 262 -9.43 14.27 7.06
CA GLY A 262 -8.31 14.78 6.29
C GLY A 262 -8.66 15.45 4.95
N ILE A 263 -9.96 15.60 4.66
CA ILE A 263 -10.47 16.22 3.44
C ILE A 263 -11.71 17.07 3.73
N THR A 264 -12.03 17.97 2.81
CA THR A 264 -13.26 18.78 2.93
C THR A 264 -14.52 17.91 2.75
N PRO A 265 -15.68 18.30 3.31
CA PRO A 265 -16.94 17.59 3.11
C PRO A 265 -17.32 17.39 1.65
N ALA A 266 -17.05 18.38 0.79
CA ALA A 266 -17.28 18.29 -0.64
C ALA A 266 -16.36 17.24 -1.31
N GLY A 267 -15.10 17.19 -0.90
CA GLY A 267 -14.15 16.18 -1.36
C GLY A 267 -14.55 14.76 -0.94
N TRP A 268 -14.98 14.60 0.31
CA TRP A 268 -15.46 13.32 0.83
C TRP A 268 -16.69 12.83 0.06
N LEU A 269 -17.70 13.69 -0.11
CA LEU A 269 -18.89 13.37 -0.90
C LEU A 269 -18.53 12.96 -2.33
N LEU A 270 -17.65 13.70 -2.99
CA LEU A 270 -17.21 13.37 -4.34
C LEU A 270 -16.56 11.99 -4.43
N GLN A 271 -15.67 11.65 -3.49
CA GLN A 271 -15.02 10.33 -3.46
C GLN A 271 -16.04 9.21 -3.23
N THR A 272 -16.96 9.38 -2.29
CA THR A 272 -18.02 8.39 -1.99
C THR A 272 -18.94 8.18 -3.19
N ARG A 273 -19.32 9.27 -3.89
CA ARG A 273 -20.12 9.20 -5.13
C ARG A 273 -19.40 8.48 -6.26
N LEU A 274 -18.10 8.76 -6.45
CA LEU A 274 -17.28 8.04 -7.44
C LEU A 274 -17.16 6.55 -7.12
N LYS A 275 -16.96 6.20 -5.84
CA LYS A 275 -16.93 4.79 -5.39
C LYS A 275 -18.25 4.09 -5.71
N ARG A 276 -19.39 4.69 -5.33
CA ARG A 276 -20.71 4.12 -5.62
C ARG A 276 -20.99 4.00 -7.12
N CYS A 277 -20.52 4.96 -7.92
CA CYS A 277 -20.63 4.89 -9.37
C CYS A 277 -19.85 3.70 -9.93
N ARG A 278 -18.63 3.45 -9.46
CA ARG A 278 -17.84 2.27 -9.88
C ARG A 278 -18.56 0.97 -9.55
N GLU A 279 -19.08 0.84 -8.32
CA GLU A 279 -19.87 -0.33 -7.90
C GLU A 279 -21.07 -0.59 -8.82
N LEU A 280 -21.82 0.46 -9.19
CA LEU A 280 -22.96 0.34 -10.10
C LEU A 280 -22.54 0.04 -11.55
N LEU A 281 -21.40 0.55 -12.02
CA LEU A 281 -20.87 0.25 -13.34
C LEU A 281 -20.40 -1.20 -13.46
N GLU A 282 -19.86 -1.76 -12.38
CA GLU A 282 -19.35 -3.13 -12.28
C GLU A 282 -20.48 -4.16 -12.12
N ASN A 283 -21.51 -3.83 -11.32
CA ASN A 283 -22.53 -4.79 -10.90
C ASN A 283 -23.92 -4.57 -11.52
N SER A 284 -24.07 -3.63 -12.46
CA SER A 284 -25.36 -3.37 -13.11
C SER A 284 -25.23 -2.94 -14.57
N THR A 285 -26.31 -3.16 -15.32
CA THR A 285 -26.47 -2.71 -16.71
C THR A 285 -27.16 -1.33 -16.82
N LEU A 286 -27.32 -0.61 -15.70
CA LEU A 286 -28.03 0.67 -15.66
C LEU A 286 -27.43 1.68 -16.66
N PRO A 287 -28.24 2.51 -17.35
CA PRO A 287 -27.73 3.61 -18.17
C PRO A 287 -26.84 4.56 -17.35
N ILE A 288 -25.84 5.16 -17.99
CA ILE A 288 -24.88 6.08 -17.31
C ILE A 288 -25.62 7.28 -16.71
N GLU A 289 -26.69 7.72 -17.37
CA GLU A 289 -27.60 8.78 -16.93
C GLU A 289 -28.27 8.42 -15.60
N HIS A 290 -28.81 7.20 -15.48
CA HIS A 290 -29.41 6.72 -14.22
C HIS A 290 -28.37 6.57 -13.10
N ILE A 291 -27.16 6.10 -13.42
CA ILE A 291 -26.10 6.00 -12.43
C ILE A 291 -25.72 7.39 -11.92
N ALA A 292 -25.62 8.39 -12.80
CA ALA A 292 -25.30 9.76 -12.40
C ALA A 292 -26.35 10.37 -11.46
N GLU A 293 -27.63 10.05 -11.65
CA GLU A 293 -28.72 10.47 -10.77
C GLU A 293 -28.64 9.77 -9.41
N GLN A 294 -28.55 8.43 -9.39
CA GLN A 294 -28.50 7.64 -8.15
C GLN A 294 -27.27 7.93 -7.29
N THR A 295 -26.18 8.39 -7.91
CA THR A 295 -24.94 8.73 -7.21
C THR A 295 -24.81 10.23 -6.93
N GLY A 296 -25.80 11.06 -7.27
CA GLY A 296 -25.79 12.48 -6.91
C GLY A 296 -24.86 13.36 -7.73
N PHE A 297 -24.42 12.91 -8.90
CA PHE A 297 -23.80 13.79 -9.92
C PHE A 297 -24.84 14.58 -10.70
N GLY A 298 -26.10 14.14 -10.71
CA GLY A 298 -27.25 14.81 -11.30
C GLY A 298 -27.29 14.76 -12.83
N SER A 299 -26.17 14.61 -13.52
CA SER A 299 -26.13 14.41 -14.97
C SER A 299 -24.95 13.54 -15.41
N ALA A 300 -25.12 12.84 -16.53
CA ALA A 300 -24.04 12.06 -17.14
C ALA A 300 -22.84 12.93 -17.54
N ALA A 301 -23.05 14.21 -17.88
CA ALA A 301 -21.97 15.14 -18.20
C ALA A 301 -21.09 15.43 -16.97
N THR A 302 -21.71 15.73 -15.83
CA THR A 302 -21.01 15.96 -14.55
C THR A 302 -20.27 14.70 -14.10
N LEU A 303 -20.90 13.53 -14.21
CA LEU A 303 -20.27 12.26 -13.91
C LEU A 303 -19.03 12.02 -14.80
N ARG A 304 -19.16 12.17 -16.13
CA ARG A 304 -18.04 12.02 -17.07
C ARG A 304 -16.89 12.98 -16.77
N HIS A 305 -17.20 14.24 -16.41
CA HIS A 305 -16.19 15.22 -16.01
C HIS A 305 -15.37 14.74 -14.82
N HIS A 306 -16.03 14.33 -13.73
CA HIS A 306 -15.33 13.84 -12.53
C HIS A 306 -14.62 12.50 -12.77
N PHE A 307 -15.20 11.59 -13.56
CA PHE A 307 -14.54 10.33 -13.92
C PHE A 307 -13.23 10.57 -14.68
N ARG A 308 -13.22 11.49 -15.65
CA ARG A 308 -11.98 11.84 -16.37
C ARG A 308 -10.97 12.51 -15.46
N LYS A 309 -11.42 13.45 -14.63
CA LYS A 309 -10.55 14.21 -13.73
C LYS A 309 -9.88 13.33 -12.65
N HIS A 310 -10.63 12.38 -12.09
CA HIS A 310 -10.19 11.60 -10.93
C HIS A 310 -9.76 10.16 -11.25
N LEU A 311 -10.29 9.56 -12.33
CA LEU A 311 -10.03 8.17 -12.71
C LEU A 311 -9.38 8.04 -14.10
N ARG A 312 -9.11 9.16 -14.79
CA ARG A 312 -8.47 9.22 -16.12
C ARG A 312 -9.13 8.33 -17.19
N THR A 313 -10.42 8.03 -17.03
CA THR A 313 -11.20 7.22 -17.97
C THR A 313 -12.65 7.72 -18.05
N SER A 314 -13.45 7.16 -18.97
CA SER A 314 -14.89 7.43 -19.05
C SER A 314 -15.70 6.33 -18.35
N PRO A 315 -16.90 6.63 -17.81
CA PRO A 315 -17.77 5.61 -17.22
C PRO A 315 -18.08 4.43 -18.16
N GLY A 316 -18.28 4.70 -19.46
CA GLY A 316 -18.55 3.66 -20.46
C GLY A 316 -17.33 2.78 -20.74
N THR A 317 -16.16 3.41 -20.92
CA THR A 317 -14.89 2.66 -21.08
C THR A 317 -14.59 1.83 -19.84
N TYR A 318 -14.84 2.39 -18.65
CA TYR A 318 -14.69 1.69 -17.38
C TYR A 318 -15.57 0.45 -17.32
N ARG A 319 -16.88 0.57 -17.60
CA ARG A 319 -17.80 -0.58 -17.64
C ARG A 319 -17.31 -1.67 -18.60
N ASN A 320 -16.94 -1.30 -19.82
CA ASN A 320 -16.53 -2.27 -20.84
C ASN A 320 -15.30 -3.08 -20.41
N SER A 321 -14.39 -2.50 -19.61
CA SER A 321 -13.24 -3.24 -19.08
C SER A 321 -13.59 -4.37 -18.11
N PHE A 322 -14.81 -4.38 -17.55
CA PHE A 322 -15.33 -5.43 -16.68
C PHE A 322 -16.32 -6.35 -17.38
N THR A 323 -17.09 -5.85 -18.35
CA THR A 323 -18.01 -6.69 -19.13
C THR A 323 -17.26 -7.66 -20.05
N SER A 324 -16.14 -7.24 -20.66
CA SER A 324 -15.30 -8.10 -21.50
C SER A 324 -14.46 -9.15 -20.73
N GLN A 325 -14.64 -9.27 -19.41
CA GLN A 325 -14.04 -10.34 -18.58
C GLN A 325 -15.06 -11.41 -18.15
N ASN A 326 -16.34 -11.24 -18.49
CA ASN A 326 -17.44 -12.15 -18.14
C ASN A 326 -18.06 -12.87 -19.36
N GLU A 327 -17.44 -12.76 -20.54
CA GLU A 327 -17.66 -13.61 -21.72
C GLU A 327 -16.43 -14.48 -21.96
#